data_AF-A0A840W1H9-F1
#
_entry.id   AF-A0A840W1H9-F1
#
_cell.length_a   1.000
_cell.length_b   1.000
_cell.length_c   1.000
_cell.angle_alpha   90.00
_cell.angle_beta   90.00
_cell.angle_gamma   90.00
#
_symmetry.space_group_name_H-M   'P 1'
#
loop_
_entity.id
_entity.type
_entity.pdbx_description
1 polymer ?
#
loop_
_entity_poly.entity_id
_entity_poly.type
_entity_poly.pdbx_seq_one_letter_code
_entity_poly.pdbx_strand_id
1 'polypeptide(L)'
;MIGAGAARGGFTTPYPRGADRAVLAMCRAVPHRFDPDGDIDSTEPAERYAALAPGTVGHRPTGRGRSRSRNASVTPSPPRRPLDGGARPERWSS
;
A
#
# COMPACT_ATOMS: atom_id res chain seq x y z
N MET A 1 23.41 3.92 -7.00
CA MET A 1 23.45 5.24 -7.66
C MET A 1 22.52 5.25 -8.86
N ILE A 2 21.67 6.27 -8.96
CA ILE A 2 20.64 6.39 -10.00
C ILE A 2 21.27 6.62 -11.38
N GLY A 3 22.40 7.34 -11.47
CA GLY A 3 23.14 7.47 -12.72
C GLY A 3 23.49 6.13 -13.39
N ALA A 4 23.90 5.13 -12.60
CA ALA A 4 24.20 3.79 -13.12
C ALA A 4 22.94 3.00 -13.52
N GLY A 5 21.81 3.22 -12.81
CA GLY A 5 20.53 2.60 -13.18
C GLY A 5 19.90 3.22 -14.43
N ALA A 6 20.08 4.52 -14.65
CA ALA A 6 19.68 5.22 -15.87
C ALA A 6 20.51 4.73 -17.07
N ALA A 7 21.83 4.60 -16.91
CA ALA A 7 22.72 4.09 -17.97
C ALA A 7 22.38 2.64 -18.39
N ARG A 8 21.82 1.84 -17.47
CA ARG A 8 21.33 0.47 -17.75
C ARG A 8 19.87 0.41 -18.23
N GLY A 9 19.22 1.56 -18.43
CA GLY A 9 17.82 1.65 -18.87
C GLY A 9 16.77 1.27 -17.81
N GLY A 10 17.18 0.99 -16.56
CA GLY A 10 16.27 0.65 -15.48
C GLY A 10 15.54 1.85 -14.86
N PHE A 11 16.04 3.06 -15.12
CA PHE A 11 15.47 4.34 -14.70
C PHE A 11 15.31 5.25 -15.92
N THR A 12 14.22 6.01 -15.95
CA THR A 12 13.85 6.86 -17.09
C THR A 12 13.94 8.35 -16.78
N THR A 13 14.37 8.71 -15.57
CA THR A 13 14.50 10.12 -15.16
C THR A 13 15.49 10.89 -16.06
N PRO A 14 15.10 12.07 -16.58
CA PRO A 14 16.01 12.93 -17.34
C PRO A 14 17.04 13.64 -16.46
N TYR A 15 16.89 13.59 -15.12
CA TYR A 15 17.73 14.30 -14.16
C TYR A 15 18.36 13.35 -13.13
N PRO A 16 19.26 12.43 -13.52
CA PRO A 16 19.77 11.38 -12.63
C PRO A 16 20.46 11.91 -11.37
N ARG A 17 21.25 13.00 -11.50
CA ARG A 17 21.90 13.65 -10.33
C ARG A 17 20.89 14.32 -9.39
N GLY A 18 19.80 14.87 -9.93
CA GLY A 18 18.74 15.46 -9.14
C GLY A 18 17.95 14.39 -8.37
N ALA A 19 17.66 13.27 -9.03
CA ALA A 19 16.99 12.13 -8.42
C ALA A 19 17.86 11.50 -7.29
N ASP A 20 19.17 11.35 -7.49
CA ASP A 20 20.11 10.93 -6.43
C ASP A 20 20.00 11.84 -5.19
N ARG A 21 20.02 13.16 -5.39
CA ARG A 21 19.89 14.12 -4.28
C ARG A 21 18.54 14.04 -3.57
N ALA A 22 17.45 13.90 -4.33
CA ALA A 22 16.11 13.80 -3.77
C ALA A 22 15.93 12.56 -2.89
N VAL A 23 16.40 11.39 -3.36
CA VAL A 23 16.33 10.14 -2.59
C VAL A 23 17.19 10.24 -1.33
N LEU A 24 18.42 10.77 -1.42
CA LEU A 24 19.28 10.96 -0.26
C LEU A 24 18.68 11.92 0.77
N ALA A 25 18.01 12.99 0.33
CA ALA A 25 17.32 13.92 1.21
C ALA A 25 16.16 13.25 1.98
N MET A 26 15.37 12.38 1.31
CA MET A 26 14.32 11.62 1.98
C MET A 26 14.89 10.66 3.03
N CYS A 27 15.93 9.90 2.70
CA CYS A 27 16.59 9.00 3.66
C CYS A 27 17.14 9.75 4.86
N ARG A 28 17.75 10.91 4.64
CA ARG A 28 18.33 11.74 5.71
C ARG A 28 17.27 12.40 6.61
N ALA A 29 16.03 12.53 6.15
CA ALA A 29 14.93 13.09 6.94
C ALA A 29 14.36 12.10 7.98
N VAL A 30 14.58 10.79 7.82
CA VAL A 30 14.03 9.74 8.72
C VAL A 30 14.51 9.92 10.17
N PRO A 31 15.81 10.09 10.47
CA PRO A 31 16.26 10.25 11.85
C PRO A 31 15.77 11.55 12.50
N HIS A 32 15.49 12.60 11.71
CA HIS A 32 14.96 13.87 12.23
C HIS A 32 13.49 13.79 12.64
N ARG A 33 12.78 12.71 12.25
CA ARG A 33 11.41 12.43 12.68
C ARG A 33 11.33 11.33 13.73
N PHE A 34 12.47 10.76 14.09
CA PHE A 34 12.56 9.83 15.19
C PHE A 34 12.55 10.64 16.48
N ASP A 35 11.44 10.56 17.20
CA ASP A 35 11.33 11.02 18.58
C ASP A 35 11.45 9.78 19.48
N PRO A 36 12.56 9.61 20.23
CA PRO A 36 12.73 8.45 21.11
C PRO A 36 11.72 8.40 22.25
N ASP A 37 11.08 9.53 22.57
CA ASP A 37 10.05 9.66 23.62
C ASP A 37 8.62 9.78 23.04
N GLY A 38 8.46 9.75 21.71
CA GLY A 38 7.18 9.91 21.00
C GLY A 38 6.65 8.62 20.35
N ASP A 39 5.32 8.55 20.18
CA ASP A 39 4.58 7.38 19.64
C ASP A 39 4.83 7.03 18.15
N ILE A 40 5.83 7.64 17.48
CA ILE A 40 6.07 7.43 16.05
C ILE A 40 7.23 6.46 15.84
N ASP A 41 6.88 5.24 15.43
CA ASP A 41 7.84 4.24 15.01
C ASP A 41 8.62 4.70 13.76
N SER A 42 9.95 4.68 13.85
CA SER A 42 10.90 5.07 12.80
C SER A 42 10.72 4.33 11.47
N THR A 43 10.06 3.17 11.51
CA THR A 43 9.83 2.30 10.35
C THR A 43 8.82 2.91 9.37
N GLU A 44 7.80 3.61 9.85
CA GLU A 44 6.72 4.12 9.00
C GLU A 44 7.17 5.23 8.02
N PRO A 45 8.00 6.23 8.41
CA PRO A 45 8.57 7.19 7.47
C PRO A 45 9.50 6.54 6.44
N ALA A 46 10.28 5.54 6.87
CA ALA A 46 11.22 4.84 5.99
C ALA A 46 10.48 4.06 4.90
N GLU A 47 9.42 3.33 5.26
CA GLU A 47 8.57 2.60 4.31
C GLU A 47 7.89 3.55 3.32
N ARG A 48 7.35 4.67 3.82
CA ARG A 48 6.70 5.69 2.98
C ARG A 48 7.68 6.26 1.95
N TYR A 49 8.91 6.58 2.36
CA TYR A 49 9.93 7.09 1.44
C TYR A 49 10.45 6.03 0.47
N ALA A 50 10.56 4.77 0.90
CA ALA A 50 10.89 3.65 0.02
C ALA A 50 9.82 3.44 -1.07
N ALA A 51 8.54 3.66 -0.75
CA ALA A 51 7.45 3.60 -1.72
C ALA A 51 7.48 4.77 -2.73
N LEU A 52 7.96 5.95 -2.33
CA LEU A 52 8.02 7.15 -3.18
C LEU A 52 9.25 7.20 -4.08
N ALA A 53 10.39 6.65 -3.64
CA ALA A 53 11.65 6.70 -4.38
C ALA A 53 11.58 6.16 -5.83
N PRO A 54 10.89 5.05 -6.16
CA PRO A 54 10.74 4.58 -7.54
C PRO A 54 10.11 5.61 -8.48
N GLY A 55 9.18 6.43 -7.98
CA GLY A 55 8.56 7.50 -8.75
C GLY A 55 9.56 8.60 -9.14
N THR A 56 10.50 8.94 -8.25
CA THR A 56 11.52 9.98 -8.51
C THR A 56 12.52 9.61 -9.61
N VAL A 57 12.71 8.31 -9.85
CA VAL A 57 13.64 7.79 -10.86
C VAL A 57 12.94 7.36 -12.15
N GLY A 58 11.60 7.49 -12.21
CA GLY A 58 10.81 7.00 -13.34
C GLY A 58 10.91 5.47 -13.50
N HIS A 59 11.11 4.74 -12.41
CA HIS A 59 11.10 3.28 -12.45
C HIS A 59 9.66 2.81 -12.62
N ARG A 60 9.37 2.11 -13.72
CA ARG A 60 8.12 1.35 -13.83
C ARG A 60 8.38 -0.06 -13.33
N PRO A 61 7.64 -0.57 -12.34
CA PRO A 61 7.68 -1.99 -12.04
C PRO A 61 7.24 -2.73 -13.30
N THR A 62 8.15 -3.51 -13.89
CA THR A 62 7.82 -4.47 -14.93
C THR A 62 6.70 -5.32 -14.34
N GLY A 63 5.50 -5.18 -14.89
CA GLY A 63 4.27 -5.58 -14.21
C GLY A 63 4.48 -6.91 -13.49
N ARG A 64 4.37 -6.91 -12.16
CA ARG A 64 4.16 -8.16 -11.42
C ARG A 64 3.08 -8.88 -12.20
N GLY A 65 3.42 -10.05 -12.74
CA GLY A 65 2.52 -10.85 -13.56
C GLY A 65 1.15 -10.78 -12.89
N ARG A 66 0.16 -10.29 -13.62
CA ARG A 66 -1.21 -10.30 -13.16
C ARG A 66 -1.49 -11.74 -12.78
N SER A 67 -1.55 -12.03 -11.48
CA SER A 67 -2.25 -13.20 -10.97
C SER A 67 -3.73 -12.96 -11.26
N ARG A 68 -4.10 -13.08 -12.53
CA ARG A 68 -5.42 -13.49 -12.97
C ARG A 68 -5.48 -14.98 -12.65
N SER A 69 -5.76 -15.33 -11.41
CA SER A 69 -6.40 -16.58 -10.99
C SER A 69 -6.20 -16.75 -9.48
N ARG A 70 -7.14 -16.22 -8.69
CA ARG A 70 -7.45 -16.69 -7.32
C ARG A 70 -8.87 -16.35 -6.86
N ASN A 71 -9.69 -15.68 -7.69
CA ASN A 71 -11.11 -15.42 -7.38
C ASN A 71 -12.08 -16.24 -8.25
N ALA A 72 -11.60 -17.29 -8.91
CA ALA A 72 -12.52 -18.36 -9.32
C ALA A 72 -12.94 -19.09 -8.03
N SER A 73 -14.25 -19.11 -7.75
CA SER A 73 -14.91 -19.80 -6.62
C SER A 73 -15.10 -19.01 -5.32
N VAL A 74 -15.58 -17.78 -5.37
CA VAL A 74 -16.51 -17.33 -4.31
C VAL A 74 -17.91 -17.59 -4.84
N THR A 75 -18.38 -18.82 -4.66
CA THR A 75 -19.81 -19.12 -4.79
C THR A 75 -20.51 -18.40 -3.64
N PRO A 76 -21.40 -17.42 -3.89
CA PRO A 76 -22.18 -16.86 -2.81
C PRO A 76 -23.05 -17.97 -2.21
N SER A 77 -22.88 -18.22 -0.91
CA SER A 77 -23.73 -19.13 -0.15
C SER A 77 -25.18 -18.67 -0.28
N PRO A 78 -26.16 -19.55 -0.57
CA PRO A 78 -27.55 -19.14 -0.70
C PRO A 78 -28.06 -18.57 0.63
N PRO A 79 -28.99 -17.60 0.61
CA PRO A 79 -29.51 -16.98 1.82
C PRO A 79 -30.21 -18.05 2.68
N ARG A 80 -29.91 -18.05 3.98
CA ARG A 80 -30.60 -18.90 4.96
C ARG A 80 -32.09 -18.52 4.93
N ARG A 81 -32.91 -19.47 4.49
CA ARG A 81 -34.37 -19.38 4.51
C ARG A 81 -34.84 -19.10 5.95
N PRO A 82 -35.80 -18.19 6.20
CA PRO A 82 -36.33 -17.98 7.53
C PRO A 82 -37.04 -19.26 8.00
N LEU A 83 -36.80 -19.65 9.25
CA LEU A 83 -37.59 -20.66 9.92
C LEU A 83 -38.96 -20.05 10.20
N ASP A 84 -39.98 -20.48 9.47
CA ASP A 84 -41.37 -20.27 9.87
C ASP A 84 -41.58 -20.92 11.24
N GLY A 85 -41.81 -20.09 12.26
CA GLY A 85 -42.13 -20.48 13.62
C GLY A 85 -43.23 -19.59 14.15
N GLY A 86 -44.48 -19.99 13.91
CA GLY A 86 -45.66 -19.25 14.36
C GLY A 86 -45.92 -19.38 15.86
N ALA A 87 -46.41 -18.28 16.45
CA ALA A 87 -47.38 -18.16 17.57
C ALA A 87 -47.25 -16.74 18.17
N ARG A 88 -48.25 -15.99 18.64
CA ARG A 88 -49.71 -15.83 18.48
C ARG A 88 -50.01 -14.39 18.98
N PRO A 89 -51.16 -13.77 18.68
CA PRO A 89 -51.45 -12.40 19.11
C PRO A 89 -52.06 -12.41 20.52
N GLU A 90 -51.40 -11.76 21.49
CA GLU A 90 -52.04 -11.45 22.77
C GLU A 90 -51.72 -10.03 23.24
N ARG A 91 -52.81 -9.26 23.25
CA ARG A 91 -53.10 -8.04 24.02
C ARG A 91 -52.20 -7.86 25.25
N TRP A 92 -51.68 -6.65 25.45
CA TRP A 92 -51.91 -5.94 26.71
C TRP A 92 -51.72 -4.42 26.55
N SER A 93 -52.68 -3.68 27.10
CA SER A 93 -52.78 -2.23 27.22
C SER A 93 -51.81 -1.66 28.27
N SER A 94 -51.37 -0.40 28.06
CA SER A 94 -51.35 0.67 29.08
C SER A 94 -51.18 2.02 28.39
#